data_AF-A0A948SRF4-F1
#
_entry.id   AF-A0A948SRF4-F1
#
_cell.length_a   1.000
_cell.length_b   1.000
_cell.length_c   1.000
_cell.angle_alpha   90.00
_cell.angle_beta   90.00
_cell.angle_gamma   90.00
#
_symmetry.space_group_name_H-M   'P 1'
#
loop_
_entity.id
_entity.type
_entity.pdbx_description
1 polymer ?
#
loop_
_entity_poly.entity_id
_entity_poly.type
_entity_poly.pdbx_seq_one_letter_code
_entity_poly.pdbx_strand_id
1 'polypeptide(L)'
;MTTDDRRPAAPRQRLTATAILTASAVLLAALTIIQAGRLPFNAAYAGTANQGGQGTSLVTIDSGLGPKERPYELLWVLDGRGEMVFVYYMENANAGEKALLLRQVLFLPDLFRKARGG
;
A
#
# COMPACT_ATOMS: atom_id res chain seq x y z
N MET A 1 23.82 60.82 39.72
CA MET A 1 22.76 59.91 40.20
C MET A 1 22.25 59.17 38.98
N THR A 2 22.52 57.87 38.94
CA THR A 2 22.49 56.94 37.81
C THR A 2 21.06 56.71 37.30
N THR A 3 20.82 56.95 36.01
CA THR A 3 19.59 56.52 35.33
C THR A 3 19.74 55.07 34.86
N ASP A 4 18.92 54.21 35.46
CA ASP A 4 18.82 52.76 35.28
C ASP A 4 18.21 52.41 33.91
N ASP A 5 19.02 51.90 32.97
CA ASP A 5 18.62 51.51 31.62
C ASP A 5 18.09 50.06 31.62
N ARG A 6 16.84 49.86 32.07
CA ARG A 6 16.17 48.56 31.99
C ARG A 6 15.45 48.40 30.67
N ARG A 7 16.10 47.75 29.70
CA ARG A 7 15.41 47.21 28.52
C ARG A 7 14.39 46.15 28.95
N PRO A 8 13.13 46.19 28.47
CA PRO A 8 12.18 45.13 28.74
C PRO A 8 12.63 43.86 28.02
N ALA A 9 12.77 42.76 28.77
CA ALA A 9 12.98 41.43 28.21
C ALA A 9 11.77 41.04 27.36
N ALA A 10 12.00 40.64 26.11
CA ALA A 10 10.94 40.18 25.22
C ALA A 10 10.16 39.03 25.87
N PRO A 11 8.82 39.02 25.78
CA PRO A 11 8.01 37.98 26.40
C PRO A 11 8.35 36.63 25.75
N ARG A 12 8.87 35.69 26.56
CA ARG A 12 8.99 34.28 26.15
C ARG A 12 7.57 33.73 25.99
N GLN A 13 7.11 33.66 24.74
CA GLN A 13 5.84 33.07 24.37
C GLN A 13 5.85 31.58 24.78
N ARG A 14 5.32 31.28 25.96
CA ARG A 14 5.13 29.90 26.42
C ARG A 14 3.98 29.32 25.62
N LEU A 15 4.31 28.56 24.58
CA LEU A 15 3.34 27.72 23.88
C LEU A 15 2.67 26.81 24.91
N THR A 16 1.36 26.94 25.09
CA THR A 16 0.60 26.09 26.00
C THR A 16 0.58 24.67 25.47
N ALA A 17 0.48 23.66 26.35
CA ALA A 17 0.41 22.25 25.95
C ALA A 17 -0.71 22.01 24.93
N THR A 18 -1.84 22.71 25.08
CA THR A 18 -2.95 22.72 24.12
C THR A 18 -2.54 23.24 22.75
N ALA A 19 -1.76 24.33 22.67
CA ALA A 19 -1.29 24.86 21.39
C ALA A 19 -0.36 23.89 20.67
N ILE A 20 0.52 23.20 21.41
CA ILE A 20 1.43 22.18 20.86
C ILE A 20 0.62 20.97 20.38
N LEU A 21 -0.35 20.51 21.17
CA LEU A 21 -1.22 19.39 20.83
C LEU A 21 -2.05 19.67 19.57
N THR A 22 -2.68 20.85 19.49
CA THR A 22 -3.48 21.26 18.33
C THR A 22 -2.61 21.39 17.08
N ALA A 23 -1.43 22.01 17.19
CA ALA A 23 -0.50 22.11 16.06
C ALA A 23 -0.06 20.73 15.55
N SER A 24 0.21 19.80 16.47
CA SER A 24 0.62 18.43 16.15
C SER A 24 -0.54 17.65 15.50
N ALA A 25 -1.77 17.80 16.00
CA ALA A 25 -2.95 17.17 15.43
C ALA A 25 -3.25 17.67 14.00
N VAL A 26 -3.12 18.98 13.76
CA VAL A 26 -3.29 19.57 12.42
C VAL A 26 -2.21 19.08 11.47
N LEU A 27 -0.96 19.02 11.92
CA LEU A 27 0.15 18.52 11.10
C LEU A 27 -0.05 17.04 10.74
N LEU A 28 -0.43 16.21 11.72
CA LEU A 28 -0.73 14.79 11.50
C LEU A 28 -1.90 14.62 10.54
N ALA A 29 -2.99 15.36 10.72
CA ALA A 29 -4.13 15.32 9.81
C ALA A 29 -3.75 15.71 8.37
N ALA A 30 -2.97 16.77 8.20
CA ALA A 30 -2.47 17.19 6.90
C ALA A 30 -1.59 16.11 6.25
N LEU A 31 -0.67 15.52 7.01
CA LEU A 31 0.17 14.41 6.52
C LEU A 31 -0.68 13.19 6.16
N THR A 32 -1.69 12.84 6.96
CA THR A 32 -2.61 11.75 6.67
C THR A 32 -3.36 11.99 5.36
N ILE A 33 -3.85 13.21 5.12
CA ILE A 33 -4.53 13.58 3.87
C ILE A 33 -3.57 13.48 2.67
N ILE A 34 -2.35 14.01 2.80
CA ILE A 34 -1.33 13.95 1.74
C ILE A 34 -0.96 12.50 1.43
N GLN A 35 -0.77 11.68 2.46
CA GLN A 35 -0.45 10.27 2.30
C GLN A 35 -1.62 9.49 1.70
N ALA A 36 -2.86 9.76 2.12
CA ALA A 36 -4.05 9.19 1.51
C ALA A 36 -4.22 9.60 0.03
N GLY A 37 -3.82 10.84 -0.31
CA GLY A 37 -3.78 11.34 -1.68
C GLY A 37 -2.71 10.69 -2.57
N ARG A 38 -1.65 10.17 -1.95
CA ARG A 38 -0.56 9.43 -2.62
C ARG A 38 -0.82 7.93 -2.69
N LEU A 39 -1.81 7.42 -1.98
CA LEU A 39 -2.28 6.07 -2.23
C LEU A 39 -2.80 6.04 -3.66
N PRO A 40 -2.29 5.14 -4.52
CA PRO A 40 -2.82 5.02 -5.86
C PRO A 40 -4.33 4.74 -5.75
N PHE A 41 -5.16 5.72 -6.15
CA PHE A 41 -6.62 5.59 -6.22
C PHE A 41 -7.09 4.65 -7.32
N ASN A 42 -6.14 4.05 -8.03
CA ASN A 42 -6.42 3.15 -9.11
C ASN A 42 -6.38 1.73 -8.57
N ALA A 43 -7.47 1.01 -8.87
CA ALA A 43 -7.54 -0.43 -8.89
C ALA A 43 -6.18 -1.02 -9.27
N ALA A 44 -5.82 -2.16 -8.68
CA ALA A 44 -4.75 -2.97 -9.22
C ALA A 44 -4.95 -2.98 -10.74
N TYR A 45 -3.97 -2.43 -11.44
CA TYR A 45 -3.93 -2.40 -12.89
C TYR A 45 -2.81 -3.37 -13.21
N ALA A 46 -3.19 -4.44 -13.91
CA ALA A 46 -2.31 -5.43 -14.49
C ALA A 46 -0.97 -4.82 -14.94
N GLY A 47 0.12 -5.29 -14.33
CA GLY A 47 1.48 -4.89 -14.68
C GLY A 47 2.41 -4.58 -13.51
N THR A 48 1.92 -4.45 -12.27
CA THR A 48 2.82 -4.28 -11.12
C THR A 48 3.38 -5.62 -10.68
N ALA A 49 4.55 -5.98 -11.20
CA ALA A 49 5.42 -6.97 -10.58
C ALA A 49 6.09 -6.31 -9.36
N ASN A 50 5.55 -6.53 -8.16
CA ASN A 50 6.18 -6.06 -6.93
C ASN A 50 7.05 -7.19 -6.36
N GLN A 51 8.36 -6.97 -6.33
CA GLN A 51 9.29 -7.85 -5.62
C GLN A 51 9.24 -7.46 -4.13
N GLY A 52 8.51 -8.23 -3.34
CA GLY A 52 8.54 -8.10 -1.89
C GLY A 52 9.92 -8.46 -1.36
N GLY A 53 10.43 -7.68 -0.40
CA GLY A 53 11.79 -7.80 0.15
C GLY A 53 12.13 -9.12 0.86
N GLN A 54 11.24 -10.12 0.83
CA GLN A 54 11.40 -11.43 1.48
C GLN A 54 11.40 -12.62 0.50
N GLY A 55 11.64 -12.38 -0.79
CA GLY A 55 11.66 -13.44 -1.80
C GLY A 55 10.27 -13.80 -2.34
N THR A 56 9.27 -12.97 -2.05
CA THR A 56 7.91 -13.09 -2.59
C THR A 56 7.73 -12.10 -3.73
N SER A 57 7.32 -12.55 -4.91
CA SER A 57 6.96 -11.67 -6.02
C SER A 57 5.46 -11.72 -6.26
N LEU A 58 4.84 -10.56 -6.45
CA LEU A 58 3.41 -10.46 -6.71
C LEU A 58 3.20 -9.92 -8.12
N VAL A 59 2.34 -10.59 -8.89
CA VAL A 59 2.00 -10.20 -10.26
C VAL A 59 0.48 -10.21 -10.41
N THR A 60 -0.07 -9.10 -10.88
CA THR A 60 -1.49 -9.02 -11.24
C THR A 60 -1.65 -9.20 -12.75
N ILE A 61 -2.55 -10.09 -13.16
CA ILE A 61 -2.80 -10.48 -14.55
C ILE A 61 -4.30 -10.33 -14.84
N ASP A 62 -4.65 -9.84 -16.03
CA ASP A 62 -6.02 -9.89 -16.53
C ASP A 62 -6.48 -11.36 -16.63
N SER A 63 -7.63 -11.68 -16.04
CA SER A 63 -8.22 -13.02 -16.10
C SER A 63 -8.83 -13.38 -17.47
N GLY A 64 -9.00 -12.39 -18.35
CA GLY A 64 -9.73 -12.50 -19.62
C GLY A 64 -11.26 -12.49 -19.44
N LEU A 65 -11.74 -12.25 -18.21
CA LEU A 65 -13.16 -12.20 -17.85
C LEU A 65 -13.55 -10.79 -17.41
N GLY A 66 -14.83 -10.46 -17.53
CA GLY A 66 -15.38 -9.17 -17.12
C GLY A 66 -15.44 -8.11 -18.25
N PRO A 67 -15.88 -6.88 -17.94
CA PRO A 67 -16.00 -5.78 -18.90
C PRO A 67 -14.65 -5.35 -19.50
N LYS A 68 -14.63 -4.95 -20.78
CA LYS A 68 -13.40 -4.50 -21.46
C LYS A 68 -12.71 -3.32 -20.76
N GLU A 69 -13.49 -2.45 -20.18
CA GLU A 69 -13.00 -1.25 -19.50
C GLU A 69 -12.51 -1.55 -18.08
N ARG A 70 -12.92 -2.70 -17.50
CA ARG A 70 -12.63 -3.12 -16.12
C ARG A 70 -12.61 -4.65 -16.01
N PRO A 71 -11.58 -5.31 -16.57
CA PRO A 71 -11.47 -6.76 -16.49
C PRO A 71 -11.30 -7.24 -15.05
N TYR A 72 -11.73 -8.48 -14.79
CA TYR A 72 -11.41 -9.15 -13.54
C TYR A 72 -9.94 -9.55 -13.51
N GLU A 73 -9.36 -9.55 -12.33
CA GLU A 73 -7.92 -9.74 -12.17
C GLU A 73 -7.58 -11.01 -11.38
N LEU A 74 -6.43 -11.57 -11.71
CA LEU A 74 -5.76 -12.63 -11.00
C LEU A 74 -4.54 -12.06 -10.31
N LEU A 75 -4.36 -12.38 -9.03
CA LEU A 75 -3.14 -12.07 -8.28
C LEU A 75 -2.33 -13.36 -8.11
N TRP A 76 -1.14 -13.37 -8.70
CA TRP A 76 -0.17 -14.44 -8.56
C TRP A 76 0.85 -14.03 -7.51
N VAL A 77 1.02 -14.88 -6.49
CA VAL A 77 2.02 -14.71 -5.45
C VAL A 77 3.03 -15.83 -5.59
N LEU A 78 4.24 -15.48 -5.99
CA LEU A 78 5.38 -16.37 -6.18
C LEU A 78 6.25 -16.32 -4.92
N ASP A 79 6.31 -17.39 -4.15
CA ASP A 79 7.25 -17.53 -3.06
C ASP A 79 8.50 -18.28 -3.54
N GLY A 80 9.60 -17.55 -3.72
CA GLY A 80 10.87 -18.12 -4.15
C GLY A 80 11.55 -18.98 -3.09
N ARG A 81 11.19 -18.86 -1.81
CA ARG A 81 11.80 -19.66 -0.74
C ARG A 81 11.13 -21.02 -0.60
N GLY A 82 9.80 -21.04 -0.59
CA GLY A 82 9.01 -22.27 -0.58
C GLY A 82 8.85 -22.91 -1.96
N GLU A 83 9.30 -22.24 -3.02
CA GLU A 83 9.08 -22.61 -4.41
C GLU A 83 7.58 -22.85 -4.71
N MET A 84 6.72 -21.98 -4.20
CA MET A 84 5.27 -22.09 -4.34
C MET A 84 4.71 -20.95 -5.19
N VAL A 85 3.63 -21.22 -5.90
CA VAL A 85 2.77 -20.19 -6.49
C VAL A 85 1.35 -20.30 -5.95
N PHE A 86 0.82 -19.16 -5.52
CA PHE A 86 -0.55 -19.00 -5.07
C PHE A 86 -1.28 -18.12 -6.08
N VAL A 87 -2.41 -18.60 -6.60
CA VAL A 87 -3.23 -17.87 -7.56
C VAL A 87 -4.52 -17.47 -6.87
N TYR A 88 -4.70 -16.16 -6.69
CA TYR A 88 -5.92 -15.57 -6.16
C TYR A 88 -6.73 -14.95 -7.28
N TYR A 89 -8.05 -15.02 -7.16
CA TYR A 89 -9.00 -14.35 -8.02
C TYR A 89 -9.62 -13.18 -7.27
N MET A 90 -9.71 -12.03 -7.93
CA MET A 90 -10.39 -10.84 -7.42
C MET A 90 -11.74 -10.72 -8.12
N GLU A 91 -12.79 -11.15 -7.43
CA GLU A 91 -14.13 -11.03 -7.95
C GLU A 91 -14.59 -9.57 -7.80
N ASN A 92 -14.74 -8.88 -8.94
CA ASN A 92 -15.35 -7.57 -9.04
C ASN A 92 -14.91 -6.56 -7.95
N ALA A 93 -13.67 -6.05 -8.08
CA ALA A 93 -13.12 -5.03 -7.18
C ALA A 93 -13.99 -3.76 -7.02
N ASN A 94 -14.99 -3.55 -7.89
CA ASN A 94 -15.92 -2.44 -7.88
C ASN A 94 -17.23 -2.71 -7.09
N ALA A 95 -17.59 -3.97 -6.83
CA ALA A 95 -18.85 -4.33 -6.16
C ALA A 95 -18.78 -4.29 -4.62
N GLY A 96 -17.67 -3.80 -4.05
CA GLY A 96 -17.50 -3.69 -2.60
C GLY A 96 -17.04 -4.98 -1.92
N GLU A 97 -17.19 -6.14 -2.56
CA GLU A 97 -16.55 -7.38 -2.13
C GLU A 97 -15.07 -7.38 -2.52
N LYS A 98 -14.21 -6.99 -1.57
CA LYS A 98 -12.75 -7.00 -1.72
C LYS A 98 -12.16 -8.31 -1.22
N ALA A 99 -12.78 -9.44 -1.55
CA ALA A 99 -12.30 -10.75 -1.12
C ALA A 99 -11.31 -11.30 -2.15
N LEU A 100 -10.12 -11.69 -1.69
CA LEU A 100 -9.18 -12.48 -2.47
C LEU A 100 -9.57 -13.95 -2.33
N LEU A 101 -10.03 -14.55 -3.43
CA LEU A 101 -10.41 -15.97 -3.44
C LEU A 101 -9.22 -16.81 -3.90
N LEU A 102 -8.68 -17.65 -3.03
CA LEU A 102 -7.62 -18.58 -3.41
C LEU A 102 -8.17 -19.62 -4.37
N ARG A 103 -7.67 -19.63 -5.61
CA ARG A 103 -8.06 -20.60 -6.65
C ARG A 103 -7.12 -21.78 -6.70
N GLN A 104 -5.82 -21.51 -6.54
CA GLN A 104 -4.83 -22.55 -6.76
C GLN A 104 -3.59 -22.32 -5.90
N VAL A 105 -3.00 -23.44 -5.47
CA VAL A 105 -1.69 -23.51 -4.82
C VAL A 105 -0.91 -24.59 -5.54
N LEU A 106 0.26 -24.25 -6.07
CA LEU A 106 1.09 -25.16 -6.83
C LEU A 106 2.54 -25.08 -6.38
N PHE A 107 3.21 -26.22 -6.40
CA PHE A 107 4.67 -26.30 -6.28
C PHE A 107 5.31 -25.99 -7.63
N LEU A 108 6.23 -25.04 -7.67
CA LEU A 108 6.85 -24.53 -8.89
C LEU A 108 7.63 -25.63 -9.64
N PRO A 109 8.41 -26.52 -9.00
CA PRO A 109 9.07 -27.61 -9.70
C PRO A 109 8.10 -28.55 -10.42
N ASP A 110 6.94 -28.85 -9.82
CA ASP A 110 5.91 -29.67 -10.45
C ASP A 110 5.28 -28.95 -11.64
N LEU A 111 4.99 -27.66 -11.49
CA LEU A 111 4.49 -26.81 -12.58
C LEU A 111 5.47 -26.78 -13.76
N PHE A 112 6.76 -26.57 -13.49
CA PHE A 112 7.79 -26.54 -14.53
C PHE A 112 8.06 -27.90 -15.15
N ARG A 113 8.03 -28.99 -14.37
CA ARG A 113 8.13 -30.36 -14.90
C ARG A 113 6.98 -30.64 -15.87
N LYS A 114 5.75 -30.33 -15.46
CA LYS A 114 4.57 -30.47 -16.31
C LYS A 114 4.67 -29.62 -17.59
N ALA A 115 5.15 -28.39 -17.48
CA ALA A 115 5.35 -27.50 -18.63
C ALA A 115 6.39 -28.02 -19.63
N ARG A 116 7.36 -28.81 -19.18
CA ARG A 116 8.38 -29.45 -20.04
C ARG A 116 7.92 -30.78 -20.66
N GLY A 117 6.69 -31.22 -20.40
CA GLY A 117 6.15 -32.47 -20.95
C GLY A 117 6.20 -33.69 -20.03
N GLY A 118 6.62 -33.52 -18.77
CA GLY A 118 6.69 -34.59 -17.76
C GLY A 118 8.07 -35.17 -17.59
#